data_AF-A0A922M2N6-F1
#
_entry.id   AF-A0A922M2N6-F1
#
_cell.length_a   1.000
_cell.length_b   1.000
_cell.length_c   1.000
_cell.angle_alpha   90.00
_cell.angle_beta   90.00
_cell.angle_gamma   90.00
#
_symmetry.space_group_name_H-M   'P 1'
#
loop_
_entity.id
_entity.type
_entity.pdbx_description
1 polymer ?
#
loop_
_entity_poly.entity_id
_entity_poly.type
_entity_poly.pdbx_seq_one_letter_code
_entity_poly.pdbx_strand_id
1 'polypeptide(L)'
;MQSSDIISSLFWFKNESEEEDKDHLILEQFVHNVEDFSSQYGSEISVSYTAFNLRGPPSNFPDYGDYPQAFVMVKVIATVLHVRTYGTWWEEAPSAQKDYMPQNASSITSQDFVEVSFEKAVYPLEVSIFETYNPGALVRIWALGPTAWMLLWEGEPEYVGDTPRIFSPPIRQLNVPTR
;
A
#
# COMPACT_ATOMS: atom_id res chain seq x y z
N MET A 1 -46.10 20.25 -57.14
CA MET A 1 -45.26 21.27 -56.47
C MET A 1 -44.14 20.49 -55.80
N GLN A 2 -42.97 20.34 -56.45
CA GLN A 2 -41.79 21.23 -56.34
C GLN A 2 -41.42 21.43 -54.86
N SER A 3 -40.21 21.15 -54.37
CA SER A 3 -38.85 21.22 -54.95
C SER A 3 -37.92 20.47 -53.99
N SER A 4 -37.04 19.57 -54.43
CA SER A 4 -35.63 19.86 -54.72
C SER A 4 -35.02 20.91 -53.77
N ASP A 5 -34.05 20.51 -52.95
CA ASP A 5 -32.65 20.90 -53.11
C ASP A 5 -31.90 20.79 -51.78
N ILE A 6 -30.91 19.89 -51.71
CA ILE A 6 -29.50 20.26 -51.71
C ILE A 6 -29.17 21.24 -50.57
N ILE A 7 -28.86 20.72 -49.40
CA ILE A 7 -27.74 21.26 -48.61
C ILE A 7 -26.94 20.08 -48.06
N SER A 8 -26.23 19.43 -48.97
CA SER A 8 -24.95 18.79 -48.69
C SER A 8 -23.90 19.89 -48.49
N SER A 9 -24.00 20.72 -47.45
CA SER A 9 -22.96 21.71 -47.13
C SER A 9 -23.35 22.58 -45.93
N LEU A 10 -23.22 22.06 -44.71
CA LEU A 10 -22.68 22.89 -43.63
C LEU A 10 -21.72 22.02 -42.84
N PHE A 11 -20.57 21.79 -43.47
CA PHE A 11 -19.32 21.67 -42.75
C PHE A 11 -19.22 22.79 -41.71
N TRP A 12 -18.75 22.41 -40.52
CA TRP A 12 -18.15 23.26 -39.49
C TRP A 12 -19.05 24.31 -38.83
N PHE A 13 -19.46 24.02 -37.59
CA PHE A 13 -18.80 24.61 -36.41
C PHE A 13 -19.22 23.85 -35.14
N LYS A 14 -18.28 23.09 -34.59
CA LYS A 14 -17.90 23.03 -33.16
C LYS A 14 -18.99 23.37 -32.13
N ASN A 15 -19.37 22.35 -31.37
CA ASN A 15 -19.26 22.26 -29.91
C ASN A 15 -19.28 20.75 -29.63
N GLU A 16 -18.16 20.02 -29.51
CA GLU A 16 -17.18 20.11 -28.42
C GLU A 16 -17.84 20.46 -27.08
N SER A 17 -18.66 19.54 -26.58
CA SER A 17 -18.83 19.21 -25.16
C SER A 17 -19.86 18.09 -25.03
N GLU A 18 -19.56 16.93 -25.61
CA GLU A 18 -19.98 15.69 -24.96
C GLU A 18 -19.06 15.53 -23.75
N GLU A 19 -19.33 16.30 -22.69
CA GLU A 19 -18.94 15.86 -21.37
C GLU A 19 -19.81 14.63 -21.10
N GLU A 20 -19.31 13.46 -21.51
CA GLU A 20 -19.72 12.21 -20.90
C GLU A 20 -19.56 12.41 -19.40
N ASP A 21 -20.67 12.58 -18.68
CA ASP A 21 -20.76 12.36 -17.24
C ASP A 21 -20.33 10.91 -16.98
N LYS A 22 -19.01 10.69 -16.96
CA LYS A 22 -18.42 9.48 -16.43
C LYS A 22 -18.69 9.56 -14.95
N ASP A 23 -19.78 8.93 -14.52
CA ASP A 23 -19.98 8.59 -13.12
C ASP A 23 -18.68 7.91 -12.65
N HIS A 24 -17.93 8.61 -11.80
CA HIS A 24 -16.71 8.08 -11.24
C HIS A 24 -17.11 7.01 -10.24
N LEU A 25 -17.13 5.75 -10.68
CA LEU A 25 -17.50 4.63 -9.83
C LEU A 25 -16.43 4.44 -8.75
N ILE A 26 -16.76 4.80 -7.51
CA ILE A 26 -15.90 4.53 -6.36
C ILE A 26 -15.98 3.04 -6.05
N LEU A 27 -14.83 2.36 -6.11
CA LEU A 27 -14.70 0.95 -5.82
C LEU A 27 -13.88 0.77 -4.55
N GLU A 28 -14.51 0.21 -3.51
CA GLU A 28 -13.79 -0.34 -2.36
C GLU A 28 -13.33 -1.76 -2.71
N GLN A 29 -12.06 -2.06 -2.44
CA GLN A 29 -11.49 -3.37 -2.68
C GLN A 29 -10.47 -3.72 -1.60
N PHE A 30 -10.41 -5.01 -1.27
CA PHE A 30 -9.42 -5.56 -0.34
C PHE A 30 -8.24 -6.16 -1.11
N VAL A 31 -7.16 -6.42 -0.39
CA VAL A 31 -5.98 -7.10 -0.94
C VAL A 31 -6.42 -8.43 -1.58
N HIS A 32 -6.11 -8.58 -2.86
CA HIS A 32 -6.43 -9.78 -3.61
C HIS A 32 -5.32 -10.82 -3.46
N ASN A 33 -4.06 -10.39 -3.61
CA ASN A 33 -2.90 -11.25 -3.48
C ASN A 33 -1.71 -10.55 -2.81
N VAL A 34 -0.78 -11.35 -2.29
CA VAL A 34 0.51 -10.88 -1.79
C VAL A 34 1.56 -11.32 -2.79
N GLU A 35 2.29 -10.37 -3.34
CA GLU A 35 3.25 -10.62 -4.42
C GLU A 35 4.66 -10.86 -3.88
N ASP A 36 5.10 -10.05 -2.92
CA ASP A 36 6.43 -10.14 -2.32
C ASP A 36 6.46 -9.55 -0.90
N PHE A 37 7.48 -9.90 -0.11
CA PHE A 37 7.71 -9.34 1.21
C PHE A 37 9.16 -9.53 1.64
N SER A 38 9.69 -8.59 2.43
CA SER A 38 11.05 -8.72 2.99
C SER A 38 11.13 -9.80 4.08
N SER A 39 10.03 -10.01 4.80
CA SER A 39 10.00 -10.86 5.99
C SER A 39 8.60 -11.39 6.31
N GLN A 40 8.56 -12.54 6.96
CA GLN A 40 7.35 -13.07 7.59
C GLN A 40 7.71 -13.87 8.83
N TYR A 41 6.79 -13.95 9.79
CA TYR A 41 7.01 -14.69 11.02
C TYR A 41 6.72 -16.19 10.85
N GLY A 42 5.61 -16.52 10.18
CA GLY A 42 5.24 -17.90 9.88
C GLY A 42 6.17 -18.56 8.86
N SER A 43 6.32 -19.88 8.93
CA SER A 43 6.94 -20.64 7.84
C SER A 43 5.99 -20.69 6.63
N GLU A 44 6.54 -20.95 5.43
CA GLU A 44 5.75 -21.08 4.20
C GLU A 44 4.66 -22.16 4.25
N ILE A 45 4.84 -23.15 5.13
CA ILE A 45 3.87 -24.23 5.37
C ILE A 45 2.88 -23.93 6.50
N SER A 46 3.04 -22.79 7.18
CA SER A 46 2.19 -22.36 8.27
C SER A 46 1.12 -21.38 7.78
N VAL A 47 -0.02 -21.36 8.47
CA VAL A 47 -1.06 -20.34 8.29
C VAL A 47 -0.97 -19.23 9.34
N SER A 48 -0.09 -19.39 10.32
CA SER A 48 0.06 -18.46 11.43
C SER A 48 1.11 -17.40 11.11
N TYR A 49 0.73 -16.12 11.17
CA TYR A 49 1.59 -14.97 11.02
C TYR A 49 2.31 -14.86 9.68
N THR A 50 1.64 -15.28 8.61
CA THR A 50 2.17 -15.21 7.24
C THR A 50 1.63 -13.99 6.51
N ALA A 51 2.40 -13.52 5.52
CA ALA A 51 1.99 -12.36 4.71
C ALA A 51 0.66 -12.61 4.00
N PHE A 52 0.39 -13.86 3.59
CA PHE A 52 -0.86 -14.28 2.93
C PHE A 52 -2.14 -13.99 3.72
N ASN A 53 -2.03 -13.76 5.03
CA ASN A 53 -3.15 -13.38 5.88
C ASN A 53 -3.64 -11.94 5.62
N LEU A 54 -2.89 -11.12 4.87
CA LEU A 54 -3.36 -9.81 4.41
C LEU A 54 -4.49 -9.88 3.39
N ARG A 55 -4.72 -11.05 2.77
CA ARG A 55 -5.71 -11.20 1.70
C ARG A 55 -7.13 -11.15 2.25
N GLY A 56 -7.98 -10.37 1.56
CA GLY A 56 -9.39 -10.23 1.88
C GLY A 56 -9.68 -9.25 3.02
N PRO A 57 -10.93 -9.26 3.54
CA PRO A 57 -11.35 -8.35 4.60
C PRO A 57 -10.68 -8.65 5.95
N PRO A 58 -10.55 -7.65 6.83
CA PRO A 58 -9.95 -7.85 8.15
C PRO A 58 -10.75 -8.85 8.98
N SER A 59 -10.08 -9.89 9.49
CA SER A 59 -10.74 -10.98 10.24
C SER A 59 -10.84 -10.74 11.74
N ASN A 60 -9.88 -10.00 12.34
CA ASN A 60 -9.77 -9.84 13.79
C ASN A 60 -10.06 -8.41 14.28
N PHE A 61 -10.10 -7.42 13.38
CA PHE A 61 -10.47 -6.06 13.75
C PHE A 61 -11.97 -6.01 14.11
N PRO A 62 -12.40 -5.30 15.17
CA PRO A 62 -11.69 -4.28 15.95
C PRO A 62 -11.06 -4.79 17.25
N ASP A 63 -10.81 -6.10 17.41
CA ASP A 63 -10.23 -6.61 18.65
C ASP A 63 -8.71 -6.36 18.69
N TYR A 64 -8.22 -5.93 19.86
CA TYR A 64 -6.78 -5.77 20.11
C TYR A 64 -6.17 -7.10 20.50
N GLY A 65 -5.10 -7.51 19.83
CA GLY A 65 -4.37 -8.70 20.23
C GLY A 65 -3.46 -9.28 19.16
N ASP A 66 -2.61 -10.18 19.61
CA ASP A 66 -1.72 -10.98 18.79
C ASP A 66 -2.48 -12.22 18.28
N TYR A 67 -2.95 -12.17 17.03
CA TYR A 67 -3.74 -13.23 16.41
C TYR A 67 -2.94 -13.95 15.32
N PRO A 68 -2.93 -15.29 15.28
CA PRO A 68 -2.25 -16.06 14.23
C PRO A 68 -2.71 -15.72 12.80
N GLN A 69 -3.94 -15.23 12.64
CA GLN A 69 -4.51 -14.82 11.36
C GLN A 69 -4.13 -13.37 11.00
N ALA A 70 -3.33 -12.68 11.80
CA ALA A 70 -2.76 -11.38 11.44
C ALA A 70 -1.42 -11.57 10.72
N PHE A 71 -0.99 -10.57 9.97
CA PHE A 71 0.38 -10.50 9.47
C PHE A 71 1.24 -9.68 10.44
N VAL A 72 2.37 -10.25 10.84
CA VAL A 72 3.36 -9.57 11.68
C VAL A 72 4.51 -9.14 10.80
N MET A 73 4.68 -7.83 10.64
CA MET A 73 5.88 -7.26 10.03
C MET A 73 7.07 -7.52 10.96
N VAL A 74 8.09 -8.21 10.46
CA VAL A 74 9.27 -8.58 11.26
C VAL A 74 10.46 -7.77 10.77
N LYS A 75 10.95 -6.83 11.58
CA LYS A 75 12.16 -6.02 11.36
C LYS A 75 13.33 -6.85 10.80
N VAL A 76 13.53 -6.93 9.49
CA VAL A 76 14.70 -7.61 8.88
C VAL A 76 15.71 -6.58 8.38
N ILE A 77 16.90 -6.58 8.97
CA ILE A 77 18.07 -5.88 8.43
C ILE A 77 19.14 -6.90 8.08
N ALA A 78 19.72 -6.72 6.90
CA ALA A 78 20.49 -7.66 6.09
C ALA A 78 21.42 -8.68 6.80
N THR A 79 21.33 -9.92 6.30
CA THR A 79 22.34 -10.98 6.22
C THR A 79 23.08 -11.36 7.50
N VAL A 80 22.43 -12.19 8.32
CA VAL A 80 22.88 -13.52 8.78
C VAL A 80 22.06 -13.89 10.02
N LEU A 81 21.29 -14.98 9.85
CA LEU A 81 20.67 -15.81 10.89
C LEU A 81 19.67 -15.14 11.84
N HIS A 82 18.38 -15.42 11.54
CA HIS A 82 17.30 -15.75 12.49
C HIS A 82 17.43 -15.16 13.91
N VAL A 83 16.50 -14.27 14.25
CA VAL A 83 15.63 -14.32 15.44
C VAL A 83 14.97 -12.94 15.66
N ARG A 84 13.65 -12.88 15.52
CA ARG A 84 12.73 -12.17 16.44
C ARG A 84 13.20 -10.78 16.90
N THR A 85 13.33 -9.85 15.97
CA THR A 85 13.88 -8.52 16.22
C THR A 85 12.84 -7.55 16.81
N TYR A 86 12.72 -7.55 18.14
CA TYR A 86 12.09 -6.48 18.92
C TYR A 86 13.18 -5.59 19.57
N GLY A 87 13.27 -4.30 19.21
CA GLY A 87 14.18 -3.30 19.81
C GLY A 87 15.23 -2.66 18.87
N THR A 88 16.25 -2.03 19.47
CA THR A 88 17.41 -1.40 18.80
C THR A 88 18.74 -2.06 19.21
N TRP A 89 18.70 -3.09 20.05
CA TRP A 89 19.89 -3.63 20.73
C TRP A 89 20.97 -4.18 19.77
N TRP A 90 20.57 -4.60 18.57
CA TRP A 90 21.49 -5.07 17.53
C TRP A 90 22.11 -3.94 16.72
N GLU A 91 21.48 -2.76 16.67
CA GLU A 91 22.07 -1.54 16.08
C GLU A 91 23.09 -0.91 17.05
N GLU A 92 22.84 -1.06 18.35
CA GLU A 92 23.72 -0.58 19.43
C GLU A 92 24.84 -1.57 19.79
N ALA A 93 24.79 -2.80 19.24
CA ALA A 93 25.78 -3.83 19.53
C ALA A 93 27.18 -3.42 19.00
N PRO A 94 28.28 -3.72 19.72
CA PRO A 94 29.64 -3.39 19.28
C PRO A 94 30.02 -4.01 17.93
N SER A 95 29.36 -5.10 17.54
CA SER A 95 29.55 -5.80 16.28
C SER A 95 28.64 -5.31 15.15
N ALA A 96 27.76 -4.34 15.40
CA ALA A 96 26.85 -3.79 14.40
C ALA A 96 27.67 -3.17 13.27
N GLN A 97 27.45 -3.63 12.04
CA GLN A 97 28.06 -2.99 10.88
C GLN A 97 27.38 -1.66 10.61
N LYS A 98 28.19 -0.62 10.47
CA LYS A 98 27.69 0.67 9.99
C LYS A 98 27.29 0.53 8.53
N ASP A 99 26.24 1.25 8.17
CA ASP A 99 25.79 1.29 6.79
C ASP A 99 26.93 1.76 5.87
N TYR A 100 27.14 1.02 4.79
CA TYR A 100 28.25 1.28 3.86
C TYR A 100 27.98 2.54 3.02
N MET A 101 26.72 2.92 2.83
CA MET A 101 26.31 4.06 2.02
C MET A 101 25.26 4.93 2.75
N PRO A 102 25.64 5.58 3.87
CA PRO A 102 24.70 6.33 4.71
C PRO A 102 24.06 7.52 3.97
N GLN A 103 24.69 8.00 2.90
CA GLN A 103 24.16 9.04 2.01
C GLN A 103 22.91 8.61 1.21
N ASN A 104 22.67 7.30 1.06
CA ASN A 104 21.49 6.76 0.39
C ASN A 104 20.34 6.48 1.36
N ALA A 105 20.57 6.64 2.67
CA ALA A 105 19.53 6.46 3.66
C ALA A 105 18.51 7.60 3.54
N SER A 106 17.24 7.22 3.37
CA SER A 106 16.12 8.15 3.51
C SER A 106 16.06 8.69 4.94
N SER A 107 15.52 9.90 5.13
CA SER A 107 15.33 10.48 6.47
C SER A 107 14.54 9.56 7.38
N ILE A 108 13.54 8.87 6.82
CA ILE A 108 12.74 7.85 7.49
C ILE A 108 13.22 6.46 7.05
N THR A 109 13.75 5.70 8.01
CA THR A 109 14.24 4.35 7.74
C THR A 109 13.07 3.38 7.63
N SER A 110 12.94 2.70 6.49
CA SER A 110 12.05 1.54 6.35
C SER A 110 12.90 0.28 6.41
N GLN A 111 12.47 -0.69 7.20
CA GLN A 111 13.19 -1.96 7.39
C GLN A 111 12.55 -3.08 6.61
N ASP A 112 11.22 -3.13 6.61
CA ASP A 112 10.47 -4.15 5.88
C ASP A 112 9.53 -3.55 4.85
N PHE A 113 9.12 -4.42 3.92
CA PHE A 113 8.07 -4.13 2.96
C PHE A 113 7.18 -5.36 2.78
N VAL A 114 5.94 -5.09 2.40
CA VAL A 114 5.05 -6.07 1.80
C VAL A 114 4.48 -5.47 0.52
N GLU A 115 4.47 -6.28 -0.52
CA GLU A 115 3.85 -5.96 -1.79
C GLU A 115 2.53 -6.73 -1.91
N VAL A 116 1.46 -5.99 -2.16
CA VAL A 116 0.12 -6.52 -2.30
C VAL A 116 -0.46 -6.05 -3.62
N SER A 117 -1.28 -6.91 -4.25
CA SER A 117 -2.00 -6.57 -5.46
C SER A 117 -3.50 -6.59 -5.21
N PHE A 118 -4.20 -5.73 -5.94
CA PHE A 118 -5.66 -5.65 -5.90
C PHE A 118 -6.28 -6.27 -7.16
N GLU A 119 -7.59 -6.55 -7.10
CA GLU A 119 -8.31 -7.20 -8.20
C GLU A 119 -8.37 -6.29 -9.44
N LYS A 120 -8.66 -5.00 -9.25
CA LYS A 120 -8.79 -4.02 -10.33
C LYS A 120 -7.79 -2.89 -10.16
N ALA A 121 -7.24 -2.44 -11.28
CA ALA A 121 -6.43 -1.23 -11.31
C ALA A 121 -7.34 -0.01 -11.11
N VAL A 122 -7.02 0.84 -10.14
CA VAL A 122 -7.83 2.00 -9.75
C VAL A 122 -6.95 3.23 -9.56
N TYR A 123 -7.59 4.40 -9.50
CA TYR A 123 -6.95 5.62 -9.00
C TYR A 123 -7.10 5.64 -7.47
N PRO A 124 -6.01 5.51 -6.69
CA PRO A 124 -6.13 5.46 -5.24
C PRO A 124 -6.70 6.77 -4.68
N LEU A 125 -7.88 6.70 -4.06
CA LEU A 125 -8.51 7.82 -3.37
C LEU A 125 -8.15 7.82 -1.87
N GLU A 126 -8.24 6.64 -1.26
CA GLU A 126 -7.89 6.38 0.13
C GLU A 126 -7.23 4.99 0.25
N VAL A 127 -6.29 4.85 1.20
CA VAL A 127 -5.74 3.55 1.62
C VAL A 127 -5.93 3.44 3.12
N SER A 128 -6.71 2.46 3.56
CA SER A 128 -6.99 2.22 4.98
C SER A 128 -6.21 0.99 5.47
N ILE A 129 -5.43 1.17 6.53
CA ILE A 129 -4.63 0.11 7.15
C ILE A 129 -5.25 -0.28 8.48
N PHE A 130 -5.55 -1.56 8.64
CA PHE A 130 -6.14 -2.10 9.87
C PHE A 130 -5.03 -2.70 10.74
N GLU A 131 -4.69 -2.01 11.83
CA GLU A 131 -3.65 -2.43 12.78
C GLU A 131 -4.31 -2.96 14.06
N THR A 132 -3.97 -4.18 14.47
CA THR A 132 -4.61 -4.87 15.60
C THR A 132 -3.70 -5.02 16.83
N TYR A 133 -2.38 -4.92 16.66
CA TYR A 133 -1.41 -5.09 17.74
C TYR A 133 -0.20 -4.18 17.53
N ASN A 134 0.14 -3.37 18.53
CA ASN A 134 1.20 -2.35 18.47
C ASN A 134 1.14 -1.47 17.20
N PRO A 135 0.02 -0.76 16.95
CA PRO A 135 -0.12 0.10 15.77
C PRO A 135 0.92 1.22 15.76
N GLY A 136 1.25 1.72 14.56
CA GLY A 136 2.16 2.85 14.44
C GLY A 136 3.42 2.63 13.64
N ALA A 137 3.63 1.41 13.14
CA ALA A 137 4.88 1.04 12.49
C ALA A 137 4.95 1.44 11.01
N LEU A 138 3.82 1.78 10.39
CA LEU A 138 3.78 2.14 8.97
C LEU A 138 4.45 3.49 8.73
N VAL A 139 5.48 3.48 7.89
CA VAL A 139 6.25 4.69 7.55
C VAL A 139 6.06 5.16 6.11
N ARG A 140 5.71 4.25 5.19
CA ARG A 140 5.60 4.55 3.76
C ARG A 140 4.54 3.71 3.06
N ILE A 141 3.89 4.32 2.08
CA ILE A 141 3.00 3.66 1.13
C ILE A 141 3.46 4.01 -0.29
N TRP A 142 3.67 2.98 -1.11
CA TRP A 142 3.99 3.10 -2.52
C TRP A 142 2.89 2.46 -3.36
N ALA A 143 2.73 2.94 -4.59
CA ALA A 143 1.88 2.32 -5.58
C ALA A 143 2.67 2.06 -6.86
N LEU A 144 2.51 0.87 -7.44
CA LEU A 144 3.12 0.51 -8.70
C LEU A 144 2.27 1.04 -9.85
N GLY A 145 2.82 2.00 -10.59
CA GLY A 145 2.24 2.48 -11.84
C GLY A 145 2.66 1.63 -13.04
N PRO A 146 2.28 2.05 -14.26
CA PRO A 146 2.62 1.32 -15.48
C PRO A 146 4.13 1.15 -15.73
N THR A 147 4.96 2.05 -15.20
CA THR A 147 6.39 2.10 -15.49
C THR A 147 7.29 2.11 -14.26
N ALA A 148 6.79 2.57 -13.11
CA ALA A 148 7.60 2.76 -11.91
C ALA A 148 6.75 2.83 -10.64
N TRP A 149 7.41 2.60 -9.51
CA TRP A 149 6.88 2.85 -8.17
C TRP A 149 6.73 4.35 -7.90
N MET A 150 5.59 4.73 -7.34
CA MET A 150 5.27 6.11 -6.97
C MET A 150 4.93 6.18 -5.48
N LEU A 151 5.60 7.07 -4.75
CA LEU A 151 5.32 7.31 -3.34
C LEU A 151 3.92 7.94 -3.20
N LEU A 152 3.07 7.32 -2.40
CA LEU A 152 1.74 7.84 -2.04
C LEU A 152 1.79 8.64 -0.73
N TRP A 153 2.52 8.12 0.26
CA TRP A 153 2.62 8.72 1.58
C TRP A 153 3.91 8.31 2.28
N GLU A 154 4.47 9.22 3.07
CA GLU A 154 5.61 8.98 3.96
C GLU A 154 5.38 9.75 5.28
N GLY A 155 5.69 9.11 6.42
CA GLY A 155 5.57 9.69 7.74
C GLY A 155 6.40 8.95 8.78
N GLU A 156 6.66 9.61 9.91
CA GLU A 156 7.36 9.01 11.05
C GLU A 156 6.47 7.95 11.74
N PRO A 157 7.07 6.88 12.29
CA PRO A 157 6.32 5.93 13.10
C PRO A 157 5.81 6.62 14.37
N GLU A 158 4.56 6.30 14.75
CA GLU A 158 3.87 6.96 15.85
C GLU A 158 3.41 5.93 16.87
N TYR A 159 3.80 6.06 18.14
CA TYR A 159 3.25 5.19 19.19
C TYR A 159 1.82 5.62 19.53
N VAL A 160 0.84 4.78 19.18
CA VAL A 160 -0.59 5.11 19.31
C VAL A 160 -1.25 4.39 20.50
N GLY A 161 -0.45 3.71 21.31
CA GLY A 161 -0.92 2.93 22.46
C GLY A 161 -1.37 1.53 22.09
N ASP A 162 -1.82 0.80 23.11
CA ASP A 162 -2.14 -0.63 23.03
C ASP A 162 -3.62 -0.82 22.63
N THR A 163 -4.04 -0.14 21.56
CA THR A 163 -5.42 -0.18 21.03
C THR A 163 -5.41 -0.42 19.52
N PRO A 164 -6.39 -1.13 18.96
CA PRO A 164 -6.44 -1.36 17.52
C PRO A 164 -6.90 -0.07 16.81
N ARG A 165 -6.45 0.16 15.59
CA ARG A 165 -6.84 1.36 14.82
C ARG A 165 -7.00 1.09 13.33
N ILE A 166 -7.81 1.95 12.70
CA ILE A 166 -7.82 2.13 11.25
C ILE A 166 -7.01 3.37 10.96
N PHE A 167 -5.94 3.23 10.20
CA PHE A 167 -5.09 4.33 9.78
C PHE A 167 -5.27 4.60 8.29
N SER A 168 -5.86 5.75 7.95
CA SER A 168 -6.02 6.22 6.57
C SER A 168 -5.23 7.52 6.37
N PRO A 169 -3.92 7.44 6.05
CA PRO A 169 -3.13 8.65 5.86
C PRO A 169 -3.56 9.42 4.61
N PRO A 170 -3.34 10.75 4.57
CA PRO A 170 -3.58 11.52 3.36
C PRO A 170 -2.59 11.10 2.26
N ILE A 171 -3.09 10.46 1.22
CA ILE A 171 -2.27 10.00 0.09
C ILE A 171 -2.19 11.04 -1.03
N ARG A 172 -1.05 11.08 -1.72
CA ARG A 172 -0.87 11.85 -2.95
C ARG A 172 -1.71 11.26 -4.06
N GLN A 173 -2.56 12.08 -4.66
CA GLN A 173 -3.38 11.70 -5.80
C GLN A 173 -2.52 11.41 -7.03
N LEU A 174 -2.84 10.32 -7.73
CA LEU A 174 -2.14 9.91 -8.95
C LEU A 174 -3.03 10.12 -10.18
N ASN A 175 -2.39 10.42 -11.31
CA ASN A 175 -3.07 10.57 -12.61
C ASN A 175 -2.97 9.30 -13.46
N VAL A 176 -2.54 8.18 -12.86
CA VAL A 176 -2.44 6.87 -13.51
C VAL A 176 -3.09 5.82 -12.63
N PRO A 177 -3.74 4.79 -13.21
CA PRO A 177 -4.27 3.68 -12.44
C PRO A 177 -3.12 2.80 -11.92
N THR A 178 -3.27 2.29 -10.71
CA THR A 178 -2.32 1.40 -10.04
C THR A 178 -3.03 0.14 -9.55
N ARG A 179 -2.28 -0.97 -9.46
CA ARG A 179 -2.80 -2.28 -9.05
C ARG A 179 -1.93 -2.90 -7.97
#